data_AF-A0A947LYC7-F1
#
_entry.id   AF-A0A947LYC7-F1
#
_cell.length_a   1.000
_cell.length_b   1.000
_cell.length_c   1.000
_cell.angle_alpha   90.00
_cell.angle_beta   90.00
_cell.angle_gamma   90.00
#
_symmetry.space_group_name_H-M   'P 1'
#
loop_
_entity.id
_entity.type
_entity.pdbx_description
1 polymer ?
#
loop_
_entity_poly.entity_id
_entity_poly.type
_entity_poly.pdbx_seq_one_letter_code
_entity_poly.pdbx_strand_id
1 'polypeptide(L)'
;MNHYFRTLRNACSTATALFALTASVTPHAATPAEVSYVGDYRGGSVDTVSQLALLDDNTFCFALSGGALDMVIAGRWKSEGTGVRLQQVRHDQTLFPVFTRKASTLGTMVEFDFHGQTLSNARAPVFAVSVDDTPPTTLRPLFGKDHNTWSESYPLPALPAESVRYFYLGDVVEEAPGKPPVVKVVQYRLDGANSVRVGFDQLQAMPLMDQRAELKGDMLFLSGSRMGRRRVLSLEVEQAVRTGCILPALNPDSPRPALRKGQSMPLEPLKTFTVSVSAIAGKPFFEAKIK
;
A
#
# COMPACT_ATOMS: atom_id res chain seq x y z
N MET A 1 61.63 -58.93 -2.64
CA MET A 1 60.54 -59.67 -3.31
C MET A 1 59.23 -58.94 -3.06
N ASN A 2 58.58 -58.55 -4.16
CA ASN A 2 57.16 -58.26 -4.38
C ASN A 2 56.37 -57.35 -3.41
N HIS A 3 56.05 -56.16 -3.95
CA HIS A 3 54.75 -55.49 -4.06
C HIS A 3 53.72 -55.66 -2.94
N TYR A 4 53.16 -54.54 -2.44
CA TYR A 4 51.84 -54.06 -2.89
C TYR A 4 51.58 -52.62 -2.42
N PHE A 5 51.21 -51.77 -3.38
CA PHE A 5 50.57 -50.47 -3.17
C PHE A 5 49.21 -50.65 -2.49
N ARG A 6 48.88 -49.78 -1.53
CA ARG A 6 47.48 -49.42 -1.25
C ARG A 6 47.33 -47.93 -0.96
N THR A 7 46.37 -47.39 -1.67
CA THR A 7 46.05 -45.99 -1.93
C THR A 7 45.36 -45.29 -0.76
N LEU A 8 45.77 -44.05 -0.51
CA LEU A 8 45.09 -43.07 0.34
C LEU A 8 43.77 -42.64 -0.33
N ARG A 9 42.64 -42.82 0.35
CA ARG A 9 41.37 -42.16 0.03
C ARG A 9 41.38 -40.77 0.64
N ASN A 10 41.73 -39.76 -0.16
CA ASN A 10 41.42 -38.37 0.16
C ASN A 10 39.96 -38.10 -0.25
N ALA A 11 39.14 -37.77 0.74
CA ALA A 11 37.79 -37.26 0.51
C ALA A 11 37.89 -35.89 -0.15
N CYS A 12 37.38 -35.79 -1.37
CA CYS A 12 37.23 -34.54 -2.11
C CYS A 12 36.01 -33.80 -1.54
N SER A 13 36.24 -32.81 -0.67
CA SER A 13 35.19 -31.89 -0.24
C SER A 13 34.96 -30.85 -1.34
N THR A 14 34.00 -31.10 -2.21
CA THR A 14 33.43 -30.08 -3.09
C THR A 14 32.37 -29.32 -2.31
N ALA A 15 32.75 -28.20 -1.68
CA ALA A 15 31.79 -27.23 -1.15
C ALA A 15 31.44 -26.24 -2.26
N THR A 16 30.23 -26.42 -2.77
CA THR A 16 29.55 -25.63 -3.79
C THR A 16 29.55 -24.15 -3.40
N ALA A 17 30.22 -23.31 -4.17
CA ALA A 17 30.09 -21.86 -4.05
C ALA A 17 28.67 -21.46 -4.49
N LEU A 18 27.82 -21.08 -3.54
CA LEU A 18 26.58 -20.35 -3.83
C LEU A 18 26.96 -18.99 -4.41
N PHE A 19 26.88 -18.86 -5.73
CA PHE A 19 26.75 -17.55 -6.36
C PHE A 19 25.36 -17.02 -6.02
N ALA A 20 25.30 -16.17 -4.99
CA ALA A 20 24.16 -15.28 -4.80
C ALA A 20 24.12 -14.34 -6.01
N LEU A 21 23.20 -14.60 -6.95
CA LEU A 21 22.80 -13.65 -7.98
C LEU A 21 22.07 -12.50 -7.27
N THR A 22 22.83 -11.53 -6.78
CA THR A 22 22.32 -10.17 -6.63
C THR A 22 22.09 -9.67 -8.05
N ALA A 23 20.86 -9.78 -8.53
CA ALA A 23 20.44 -9.10 -9.76
C ALA A 23 20.56 -7.59 -9.51
N SER A 24 21.72 -7.04 -9.82
CA SER A 24 21.93 -5.61 -9.97
C SER A 24 21.02 -5.15 -11.10
N VAL A 25 19.85 -4.60 -10.73
CA VAL A 25 18.87 -4.04 -11.66
C VAL A 25 19.47 -2.76 -12.21
N THR A 26 20.24 -2.88 -13.30
CA THR A 26 20.74 -1.71 -14.03
C THR A 26 19.57 -1.00 -14.69
N PRO A 27 19.46 0.33 -14.59
CA PRO A 27 18.54 1.09 -15.41
C PRO A 27 18.84 0.77 -16.88
N HIS A 28 17.85 0.21 -17.57
CA HIS A 28 17.95 -0.06 -19.00
C HIS A 28 17.50 1.21 -19.74
N ALA A 29 18.30 1.67 -20.70
CA ALA A 29 17.88 2.71 -21.61
C ALA A 29 16.83 2.13 -22.58
N ALA A 30 15.78 2.89 -22.86
CA ALA A 30 14.70 2.48 -23.76
C ALA A 30 15.24 1.99 -25.11
N THR A 31 14.77 0.82 -25.55
CA THR A 31 15.02 0.31 -26.91
C THR A 31 14.37 1.23 -27.96
N PRO A 32 14.79 1.20 -29.24
CA PRO A 32 14.22 2.07 -30.27
C PRO A 32 12.69 1.98 -30.42
N ALA A 33 12.10 0.81 -30.17
CA ALA A 33 10.65 0.63 -30.14
C ALA A 33 10.01 1.31 -28.91
N GLU A 34 10.68 1.25 -27.77
CA GLU A 34 10.26 1.87 -26.50
C GLU A 34 10.39 3.40 -26.54
N VAL A 35 11.37 3.95 -27.27
CA VAL A 35 11.54 5.41 -27.47
C VAL A 35 10.29 6.07 -28.06
N SER A 36 9.49 5.35 -28.83
CA SER A 36 8.22 5.87 -29.37
C SER A 36 7.15 6.10 -28.30
N TYR A 37 7.23 5.40 -27.17
CA TYR A 37 6.33 5.54 -26.02
C TYR A 37 6.79 6.60 -25.02
N VAL A 38 8.05 7.03 -25.04
CA VAL A 38 8.55 8.06 -24.12
C VAL A 38 7.86 9.39 -24.40
N GLY A 39 7.17 9.95 -23.41
CA GLY A 39 6.41 11.18 -23.57
C GLY A 39 5.40 11.45 -22.45
N ASP A 40 4.76 12.61 -22.56
CA ASP A 40 3.61 13.01 -21.75
C ASP A 40 2.31 12.77 -22.54
N TYR A 41 1.35 12.12 -21.89
CA TYR A 41 0.00 11.89 -22.37
C TYR A 41 -1.01 12.48 -21.38
N ARG A 42 -1.99 13.22 -21.88
CA ARG A 42 -3.13 13.70 -21.09
C ARG A 42 -4.44 13.24 -21.69
N GLY A 43 -5.31 12.73 -20.84
CA GLY A 43 -6.66 12.30 -21.15
C GLY A 43 -7.64 12.71 -20.05
N GLY A 44 -8.93 12.59 -20.32
CA GLY A 44 -9.93 12.93 -19.33
C GLY A 44 -11.28 13.29 -19.93
N SER A 45 -12.19 13.66 -19.04
CA SER A 45 -13.52 14.21 -19.31
C SER A 45 -13.67 15.57 -18.62
N VAL A 46 -14.89 16.11 -18.57
CA VAL A 46 -15.18 17.33 -17.80
C VAL A 46 -14.92 17.14 -16.30
N ASP A 47 -15.13 15.92 -15.79
CA ASP A 47 -15.07 15.62 -14.35
C ASP A 47 -13.80 14.85 -13.94
N THR A 48 -12.96 14.48 -14.91
CA THR A 48 -11.77 13.68 -14.65
C THR A 48 -10.59 14.14 -15.49
N VAL A 49 -9.41 14.22 -14.89
CA VAL A 49 -8.15 14.48 -15.57
C VAL A 49 -7.19 13.36 -15.25
N SER A 50 -6.59 12.80 -16.30
CA SER A 50 -5.56 11.77 -16.21
C SER A 50 -4.32 12.22 -16.97
N GLN A 51 -3.16 11.97 -16.39
CA GLN A 51 -1.87 12.28 -17.00
C GLN A 51 -0.92 11.11 -16.80
N LEU A 52 -0.17 10.77 -17.85
CA LEU A 52 0.84 9.73 -17.82
C LEU A 52 2.13 10.29 -18.41
N ALA A 53 3.21 10.19 -17.67
CA ALA A 53 4.57 10.41 -18.15
C ALA A 53 5.29 9.06 -18.21
N LEU A 54 5.77 8.69 -19.40
CA LEU A 54 6.64 7.53 -19.63
C LEU A 54 8.05 8.07 -19.89
N LEU A 55 9.00 7.72 -19.01
CA LEU A 55 10.40 8.15 -19.10
C LEU A 55 11.26 7.10 -19.82
N ASP A 56 12.38 7.54 -20.35
CA ASP A 56 13.34 6.74 -21.15
C ASP A 56 14.13 5.69 -20.35
N ASP A 57 14.05 5.74 -19.02
CA ASP A 57 14.68 4.79 -18.09
C ASP A 57 13.69 3.71 -17.59
N ASN A 58 12.62 3.47 -18.36
CA ASN A 58 11.59 2.49 -18.08
C ASN A 58 10.80 2.76 -16.77
N THR A 59 10.74 4.01 -16.32
CA THR A 59 9.87 4.45 -15.23
C THR A 59 8.68 5.24 -15.72
N PHE A 60 7.59 5.25 -14.93
CA PHE A 60 6.43 6.06 -15.24
C PHE A 60 5.86 6.76 -14.02
N CYS A 61 5.12 7.83 -14.28
CA CYS A 61 4.23 8.47 -13.33
C CYS A 61 2.84 8.64 -13.95
N PHE A 62 1.81 8.17 -13.26
CA PHE A 62 0.41 8.30 -13.63
C PHE A 62 -0.32 9.09 -12.56
N ALA A 63 -1.04 10.14 -12.96
CA ALA A 63 -1.90 10.93 -12.08
C ALA A 63 -3.35 10.84 -12.56
N LEU A 64 -4.28 10.75 -11.62
CA LEU A 64 -5.71 10.80 -11.85
C LEU A 64 -6.34 11.73 -10.80
N SER A 65 -7.09 12.72 -11.26
CA SER A 65 -7.94 13.57 -10.44
C SER A 65 -9.37 13.47 -10.95
N GLY A 66 -10.32 13.17 -10.07
CA GLY A 66 -11.73 13.08 -10.44
C GLY A 66 -12.64 12.94 -9.23
N GLY A 67 -13.59 13.87 -9.09
CA GLY A 67 -14.48 13.91 -7.93
C GLY A 67 -13.71 14.02 -6.60
N ALA A 68 -13.83 13.00 -5.75
CA ALA A 68 -13.14 12.92 -4.46
C ALA A 68 -11.83 12.10 -4.51
N LEU A 69 -11.43 11.62 -5.69
CA LEU A 69 -10.24 10.80 -5.87
C LEU A 69 -9.14 11.60 -6.54
N ASP A 70 -8.07 11.84 -5.79
CA ASP A 70 -6.78 12.32 -6.30
C ASP A 70 -5.73 11.24 -6.04
N MET A 71 -5.08 10.79 -7.10
CA MET A 71 -4.16 9.67 -7.03
C MET A 71 -2.94 9.92 -7.91
N VAL A 72 -1.78 9.59 -7.35
CA VAL A 72 -0.49 9.58 -8.06
C VAL A 72 0.13 8.19 -7.88
N ILE A 73 0.45 7.54 -8.99
CA ILE A 73 1.03 6.21 -9.07
C ILE A 73 2.35 6.31 -9.82
N ALA A 74 3.40 5.68 -9.31
CA ALA A 74 4.62 5.48 -10.05
C ALA A 74 4.93 3.99 -10.21
N GLY A 75 5.79 3.67 -11.16
CA GLY A 75 6.21 2.30 -11.35
C GLY A 75 7.19 2.14 -12.48
N ARG A 76 7.25 0.91 -13.01
CA ARG A 76 8.11 0.54 -14.13
C ARG A 76 7.29 0.10 -15.31
N TRP A 77 7.83 0.28 -16.50
CA TRP A 77 7.22 -0.19 -17.72
C TRP A 77 8.22 -0.90 -18.62
N LYS A 78 7.72 -1.80 -19.46
CA LYS A 78 8.53 -2.56 -20.41
C LYS A 78 7.74 -2.86 -21.67
N SER A 79 8.41 -3.06 -22.80
CA SER A 79 7.79 -3.60 -24.01
C SER A 79 7.14 -4.97 -23.76
N GLU A 80 5.95 -5.17 -24.34
CA GLU A 80 5.19 -6.42 -24.29
C GLU A 80 4.36 -6.60 -25.57
N GLY A 81 4.84 -7.46 -26.47
CA GLY A 81 4.20 -7.67 -27.77
C GLY A 81 4.18 -6.38 -28.61
N THR A 82 2.99 -5.93 -28.99
CA THR A 82 2.77 -4.68 -29.76
C THR A 82 2.56 -3.44 -28.87
N GLY A 83 2.76 -3.59 -27.55
CA GLY A 83 2.49 -2.56 -26.57
C GLY A 83 3.58 -2.43 -25.52
N VAL A 84 3.25 -1.75 -24.44
CA VAL A 84 4.03 -1.71 -23.20
C VAL A 84 3.16 -2.13 -22.03
N ARG A 85 3.77 -2.74 -21.02
CA ARG A 85 3.13 -3.09 -19.75
C ARG A 85 3.61 -2.13 -18.67
N LEU A 86 2.69 -1.49 -17.96
CA LEU A 86 2.96 -0.59 -16.84
C LEU A 86 2.62 -1.31 -15.54
N GLN A 87 3.58 -1.40 -14.63
CA GLN A 87 3.45 -2.06 -13.34
C GLN A 87 3.79 -1.07 -12.23
N GLN A 88 2.80 -0.76 -11.39
CA GLN A 88 3.00 0.09 -10.22
C GLN A 88 4.02 -0.52 -9.26
N VAL A 89 4.84 0.36 -8.70
CA VAL A 89 5.65 0.06 -7.52
C VAL A 89 5.07 0.88 -6.38
N ARG A 90 4.62 0.19 -5.31
CA ARG A 90 4.16 0.82 -4.08
C ARG A 90 4.83 0.12 -2.92
N HIS A 91 5.38 0.89 -2.00
CA HIS A 91 5.90 0.33 -0.76
C HIS A 91 4.74 -0.12 0.13
N ASP A 92 4.89 -1.30 0.71
CA ASP A 92 3.94 -1.80 1.69
C ASP A 92 3.92 -0.87 2.90
N GLN A 93 2.73 -0.37 3.20
CA GLN A 93 2.44 0.36 4.43
C GLN A 93 1.23 -0.29 5.09
N THR A 94 1.02 0.05 6.36
CA THR A 94 -0.16 -0.42 7.06
C THR A 94 -1.44 0.14 6.42
N LEU A 95 -2.49 -0.69 6.35
CA LEU A 95 -3.83 -0.25 5.98
C LEU A 95 -4.41 0.74 6.99
N PHE A 96 -3.96 0.68 8.24
CA PHE A 96 -4.52 1.47 9.33
C PHE A 96 -3.42 2.27 10.01
N PRO A 97 -3.06 3.47 9.55
CA PRO A 97 -2.13 4.31 10.27
C PRO A 97 -2.70 4.64 11.67
N VAL A 98 -1.91 4.40 12.70
CA VAL A 98 -2.30 4.64 14.09
C VAL A 98 -1.34 5.62 14.74
N PHE A 99 -1.86 6.64 15.40
CA PHE A 99 -1.07 7.60 16.16
C PHE A 99 -1.45 7.50 17.62
N THR A 100 -0.45 7.49 18.50
CA THR A 100 -0.67 7.39 19.94
C THR A 100 -0.07 8.57 20.67
N ARG A 101 -0.67 8.91 21.81
CA ARG A 101 -0.11 9.87 22.77
C ARG A 101 -0.48 9.48 24.19
N LYS A 102 0.26 10.04 25.14
CA LYS A 102 -0.12 10.02 26.55
C LYS A 102 -1.03 11.20 26.85
N ALA A 103 -2.22 10.94 27.38
CA ALA A 103 -3.15 11.92 27.90
C ALA A 103 -3.34 11.72 29.41
N SER A 104 -2.91 12.70 30.21
CA SER A 104 -3.04 12.66 31.67
C SER A 104 -4.50 12.63 32.13
N THR A 105 -5.39 13.29 31.37
CA THR A 105 -6.84 13.35 31.63
C THR A 105 -7.54 11.99 31.60
N LEU A 106 -6.97 10.99 30.93
CA LEU A 106 -7.56 9.65 30.81
C LEU A 106 -7.17 8.70 31.95
N GLY A 107 -6.20 9.07 32.81
CA GLY A 107 -5.75 8.22 33.90
C GLY A 107 -5.38 6.80 33.44
N THR A 108 -6.06 5.79 34.01
CA THR A 108 -5.90 4.36 33.70
C THR A 108 -6.83 3.88 32.58
N MET A 109 -7.49 4.78 31.85
CA MET A 109 -8.36 4.44 30.73
C MET A 109 -7.64 4.67 29.41
N VAL A 110 -8.03 3.91 28.39
CA VAL A 110 -7.56 4.01 27.01
C VAL A 110 -8.72 4.46 26.12
N GLU A 111 -8.49 5.50 25.34
CA GLU A 111 -9.44 6.01 24.36
C GLU A 111 -9.00 5.65 22.94
N PHE A 112 -9.96 5.21 22.12
CA PHE A 112 -9.80 5.06 20.69
C PHE A 112 -10.71 6.06 19.96
N ASP A 113 -10.11 6.86 19.09
CA ASP A 113 -10.80 7.79 18.19
C ASP A 113 -10.54 7.37 16.73
N PHE A 114 -11.62 7.12 16.00
CA PHE A 114 -11.58 6.69 14.61
C PHE A 114 -11.82 7.87 13.68
N HIS A 115 -10.87 8.14 12.79
CA HIS A 115 -10.94 9.25 11.85
C HIS A 115 -11.89 8.93 10.70
N GLY A 116 -13.06 9.56 10.73
CA GLY A 116 -14.18 9.19 9.89
C GLY A 116 -13.95 9.42 8.40
N GLN A 117 -13.31 10.53 8.02
CA GLN A 117 -13.09 10.86 6.61
C GLN A 117 -12.18 9.85 5.90
N THR A 118 -11.17 9.30 6.59
CA THR A 118 -10.33 8.25 5.98
C THR A 118 -11.04 6.90 5.98
N LEU A 119 -11.78 6.59 7.07
CA LEU A 119 -12.49 5.33 7.21
C LEU A 119 -13.71 5.21 6.30
N SER A 120 -14.21 6.32 5.74
CA SER A 120 -15.27 6.28 4.74
C SER A 120 -14.87 5.55 3.46
N ASN A 121 -13.57 5.36 3.25
CA ASN A 121 -13.02 4.62 2.11
C ASN A 121 -12.72 3.14 2.43
N ALA A 122 -12.88 2.72 3.70
CA ALA A 122 -12.78 1.31 4.08
C ALA A 122 -14.06 0.55 3.74
N ARG A 123 -13.95 -0.73 3.37
CA ARG A 123 -15.11 -1.50 2.90
C ARG A 123 -16.03 -1.97 4.03
N ALA A 124 -15.44 -2.55 5.06
CA ALA A 124 -16.13 -3.05 6.24
C ALA A 124 -15.12 -3.12 7.39
N PRO A 125 -14.69 -1.97 7.94
CA PRO A 125 -13.63 -1.94 8.91
C PRO A 125 -14.11 -2.54 10.24
N VAL A 126 -13.25 -3.34 10.86
CA VAL A 126 -13.51 -4.07 12.11
C VAL A 126 -12.44 -3.78 13.15
N PHE A 127 -12.81 -3.93 14.41
CA PHE A 127 -11.96 -3.63 15.55
C PHE A 127 -12.12 -4.65 16.68
N ALA A 128 -11.01 -4.93 17.37
CA ALA A 128 -11.00 -5.68 18.62
C ALA A 128 -9.78 -5.30 19.48
N VAL A 129 -9.85 -5.62 20.77
CA VAL A 129 -8.76 -5.46 21.74
C VAL A 129 -8.48 -6.79 22.44
N SER A 130 -7.27 -6.97 22.95
CA SER A 130 -6.87 -8.12 23.76
C SER A 130 -5.86 -7.73 24.84
N VAL A 131 -5.82 -8.52 25.91
CA VAL A 131 -4.84 -8.41 27.00
C VAL A 131 -3.52 -9.12 26.67
N ASP A 132 -3.53 -9.99 25.67
CA ASP A 132 -2.39 -10.78 25.22
C ASP A 132 -2.26 -10.80 23.68
N ASP A 133 -1.19 -11.41 23.18
CA ASP A 133 -0.87 -11.45 21.74
C ASP A 133 -1.75 -12.44 20.93
N THR A 134 -2.71 -13.10 21.58
CA THR A 134 -3.62 -14.04 20.92
C THR A 134 -4.63 -13.27 20.07
N PRO A 135 -4.67 -13.50 18.75
CA PRO A 135 -5.68 -12.89 17.90
C PRO A 135 -7.10 -13.22 18.38
N PRO A 136 -8.00 -12.22 18.51
CA PRO A 136 -9.39 -12.43 18.85
C PRO A 136 -10.07 -13.37 17.84
N THR A 137 -10.91 -14.27 18.33
CA THR A 137 -11.72 -15.17 17.48
C THR A 137 -12.83 -14.44 16.74
N THR A 138 -13.23 -13.26 17.23
CA THR A 138 -14.23 -12.40 16.61
C THR A 138 -13.72 -10.97 16.49
N LEU A 139 -14.12 -10.31 15.40
CA LEU A 139 -13.83 -8.91 15.13
C LEU A 139 -15.17 -8.18 15.00
N ARG A 140 -15.33 -7.08 15.74
CA ARG A 140 -16.59 -6.33 15.75
C ARG A 140 -16.56 -5.26 14.67
N PRO A 141 -17.61 -5.12 13.83
CA PRO A 141 -17.68 -4.00 12.88
C PRO A 141 -17.58 -2.65 13.56
N LEU A 142 -16.83 -1.71 12.97
CA LEU A 142 -16.85 -0.32 13.45
C LEU A 142 -18.18 0.34 13.07
N PHE A 143 -18.61 0.22 11.82
CA PHE A 143 -19.81 0.87 11.29
C PHE A 143 -20.85 -0.14 10.81
N GLY A 144 -22.12 0.26 10.85
CA GLY A 144 -23.20 -0.48 10.20
C GLY A 144 -23.04 -0.50 8.67
N LYS A 145 -23.63 -1.50 8.00
CA LYS A 145 -23.56 -1.64 6.53
C LYS A 145 -24.18 -0.45 5.78
N ASP A 146 -25.18 0.18 6.38
CA ASP A 146 -25.92 1.30 5.79
C ASP A 146 -25.37 2.68 6.24
N HIS A 147 -24.16 2.69 6.82
CA HIS A 147 -23.55 3.92 7.30
C HIS A 147 -23.06 4.79 6.14
N ASN A 148 -23.79 5.87 5.86
CA ASN A 148 -23.56 6.75 4.72
C ASN A 148 -23.33 8.22 5.11
N THR A 149 -23.25 8.52 6.40
CA THR A 149 -23.01 9.88 6.92
C THR A 149 -21.76 9.89 7.78
N TRP A 150 -20.79 10.75 7.45
CA TRP A 150 -19.47 10.70 8.06
C TRP A 150 -19.21 11.92 8.94
N SER A 151 -18.97 11.67 10.23
CA SER A 151 -18.40 12.66 11.16
C SER A 151 -16.87 12.66 11.05
N GLU A 152 -16.22 13.74 11.50
CA GLU A 152 -14.75 13.81 11.52
C GLU A 152 -14.14 12.76 12.47
N SER A 153 -14.78 12.56 13.61
CA SER A 153 -14.29 11.74 14.72
C SER A 153 -15.38 10.80 15.23
N TYR A 154 -14.95 9.62 15.63
CA TYR A 154 -15.78 8.54 16.17
C TYR A 154 -15.08 7.97 17.41
N PRO A 155 -15.24 8.59 18.58
CA PRO A 155 -14.65 8.08 19.81
C PRO A 155 -15.45 6.88 20.32
N LEU A 156 -14.73 5.84 20.74
CA LEU A 156 -15.31 4.75 21.55
C LEU A 156 -15.39 5.15 23.03
N PRO A 157 -16.34 4.59 23.80
CA PRO A 157 -16.25 4.62 25.25
C PRO A 157 -14.87 4.12 25.70
N ALA A 158 -14.24 4.87 26.61
CA ALA A 158 -12.91 4.54 27.08
C ALA A 158 -12.88 3.17 27.77
N LEU A 159 -11.80 2.42 27.54
CA LEU A 159 -11.61 1.05 28.02
C LEU A 159 -10.59 1.03 29.17
N PRO A 160 -10.70 0.12 30.15
CA PRO A 160 -9.67 -0.05 31.18
C PRO A 160 -8.32 -0.42 30.54
N ALA A 161 -7.21 0.20 30.95
CA ALA A 161 -5.90 -0.07 30.36
C ALA A 161 -5.47 -1.55 30.51
N GLU A 162 -5.84 -2.24 31.59
CA GLU A 162 -5.55 -3.67 31.73
C GLU A 162 -6.24 -4.54 30.67
N SER A 163 -7.28 -4.03 30.00
CA SER A 163 -8.01 -4.74 28.95
C SER A 163 -7.43 -4.54 27.55
N VAL A 164 -6.49 -3.59 27.37
CA VAL A 164 -6.00 -3.14 26.06
C VAL A 164 -4.48 -3.14 26.02
N ARG A 165 -3.89 -4.33 25.90
CA ARG A 165 -2.46 -4.47 25.61
C ARG A 165 -2.18 -4.56 24.11
N TYR A 166 -3.08 -5.22 23.39
CA TYR A 166 -3.05 -5.37 21.95
C TYR A 166 -4.38 -4.93 21.37
N PHE A 167 -4.34 -4.44 20.14
CA PHE A 167 -5.55 -4.12 19.39
C PHE A 167 -5.38 -4.46 17.92
N TYR A 168 -6.51 -4.72 17.28
CA TYR A 168 -6.60 -5.33 15.97
C TYR A 168 -7.55 -4.50 15.11
N LEU A 169 -7.09 -4.13 13.93
CA LEU A 169 -7.84 -3.37 12.95
C LEU A 169 -7.88 -4.17 11.66
N GLY A 170 -9.06 -4.40 11.11
CA GLY A 170 -9.20 -5.18 9.89
C GLY A 170 -10.10 -4.49 8.88
N ASP A 171 -9.89 -4.77 7.60
CA ASP A 171 -10.83 -4.43 6.53
C ASP A 171 -11.06 -5.63 5.61
N VAL A 172 -12.23 -5.68 4.99
CA VAL A 172 -12.55 -6.69 3.98
C VAL A 172 -11.88 -6.31 2.66
N VAL A 173 -10.97 -7.16 2.19
CA VAL A 173 -10.21 -6.96 0.95
C VAL A 173 -10.47 -8.09 -0.05
N GLU A 174 -10.36 -7.76 -1.34
CA GLU A 174 -10.33 -8.75 -2.42
C GLU A 174 -8.87 -8.98 -2.82
N GLU A 175 -8.32 -10.15 -2.47
CA GLU A 175 -6.91 -10.43 -2.74
C GLU A 175 -6.63 -10.68 -4.23
N ALA A 176 -7.58 -11.30 -4.94
CA ALA A 176 -7.47 -11.56 -6.36
C ALA A 176 -8.86 -11.75 -7.01
N PRO A 177 -9.00 -11.46 -8.32
CA PRO A 177 -10.22 -11.74 -9.06
C PRO A 177 -10.63 -13.22 -8.92
N GLY A 178 -11.90 -13.46 -8.61
CA GLY A 178 -12.47 -14.81 -8.49
C GLY A 178 -12.19 -15.54 -7.17
N LYS A 179 -11.43 -14.94 -6.24
CA LYS A 179 -11.28 -15.49 -4.87
C LYS A 179 -12.32 -14.91 -3.92
N PRO A 180 -12.78 -15.67 -2.91
CA PRO A 180 -13.61 -15.12 -1.84
C PRO A 180 -12.89 -13.97 -1.12
N PRO A 181 -13.63 -12.94 -0.67
CA PRO A 181 -13.05 -11.87 0.13
C PRO A 181 -12.56 -12.40 1.47
N VAL A 182 -11.53 -11.76 2.02
CA VAL A 182 -10.95 -12.05 3.34
C VAL A 182 -10.89 -10.77 4.16
N VAL A 183 -10.71 -10.90 5.47
CA VAL A 183 -10.39 -9.75 6.33
C VAL A 183 -8.89 -9.68 6.50
N LYS A 184 -8.25 -8.60 6.03
CA LYS A 184 -6.84 -8.32 6.29
C LYS A 184 -6.74 -7.57 7.61
N VAL A 185 -6.15 -8.20 8.62
CA VAL A 185 -6.07 -7.71 10.00
C VAL A 185 -4.64 -7.27 10.30
N VAL A 186 -4.51 -6.06 10.84
CA VAL A 186 -3.28 -5.47 11.35
C VAL A 186 -3.33 -5.46 12.86
N GLN A 187 -2.30 -6.01 13.49
CA GLN A 187 -2.16 -6.00 14.94
C GLN A 187 -1.17 -4.92 15.38
N TYR A 188 -1.54 -4.27 16.47
CA TYR A 188 -0.71 -3.31 17.20
C TYR A 188 -0.57 -3.71 18.67
N ARG A 189 0.51 -3.23 19.28
CA ARG A 189 0.72 -3.27 20.72
C ARG A 189 0.71 -1.85 21.28
N LEU A 190 -0.03 -1.66 22.37
CA LEU A 190 -0.12 -0.39 23.05
C LEU A 190 0.76 -0.42 24.31
N ASP A 191 1.88 0.32 24.29
CA ASP A 191 2.80 0.42 25.42
C ASP A 191 2.82 1.85 25.96
N GLY A 192 2.28 2.04 27.17
CA GLY A 192 2.38 3.29 27.94
C GLY A 192 1.48 4.44 27.47
N ALA A 193 1.12 4.53 26.19
CA ALA A 193 0.14 5.48 25.65
C ALA A 193 -1.31 5.09 26.01
N ASN A 194 -2.22 6.05 25.98
CA ASN A 194 -3.63 5.84 26.36
C ASN A 194 -4.64 6.65 25.55
N SER A 195 -4.20 7.42 24.55
CA SER A 195 -5.07 8.04 23.55
C SER A 195 -4.57 7.59 22.18
N VAL A 196 -5.45 6.92 21.43
CA VAL A 196 -5.15 6.26 20.16
C VAL A 196 -6.05 6.84 19.08
N ARG A 197 -5.46 7.38 18.01
CA ARG A 197 -6.19 7.83 16.82
C ARG A 197 -5.90 6.92 15.64
N VAL A 198 -6.95 6.43 15.00
CA VAL A 198 -6.89 5.44 13.92
C VAL A 198 -7.39 6.05 12.62
N GLY A 199 -6.60 5.97 11.56
CA GLY A 199 -7.01 6.30 10.19
C GLY A 199 -7.08 5.06 9.29
N PHE A 200 -7.33 5.30 8.01
CA PHE A 200 -7.31 4.28 6.97
C PHE A 200 -6.57 4.79 5.73
N ASP A 201 -5.70 3.97 5.17
CA ASP A 201 -4.96 4.27 3.96
C ASP A 201 -5.62 3.56 2.76
N GLN A 202 -6.47 4.30 2.04
CA GLN A 202 -7.17 3.79 0.87
C GLN A 202 -6.21 3.36 -0.23
N LEU A 203 -5.06 4.04 -0.40
CA LEU A 203 -4.11 3.66 -1.44
C LEU A 203 -3.59 2.26 -1.16
N GLN A 204 -3.30 1.91 0.09
CA GLN A 204 -2.84 0.57 0.46
C GLN A 204 -3.92 -0.52 0.30
N ALA A 205 -5.20 -0.14 0.35
CA ALA A 205 -6.32 -1.05 0.11
C ALA A 205 -6.59 -1.33 -1.38
N MET A 206 -6.14 -0.45 -2.28
CA MET A 206 -6.32 -0.62 -3.72
C MET A 206 -5.33 -1.66 -4.30
N PRO A 207 -5.75 -2.49 -5.26
CA PRO A 207 -4.83 -3.38 -5.97
C PRO A 207 -3.76 -2.57 -6.72
N LEU A 208 -2.57 -3.14 -6.87
CA LEU A 208 -1.51 -2.50 -7.66
C LEU A 208 -1.94 -2.36 -9.11
N MET A 209 -1.66 -1.20 -9.70
CA MET A 209 -1.92 -0.96 -11.12
C MET A 209 -1.01 -1.87 -11.97
N ASP A 210 -1.64 -2.66 -12.82
CA ASP A 210 -0.96 -3.49 -13.82
C ASP A 210 -1.73 -3.40 -15.15
N GLN A 211 -1.25 -2.56 -16.06
CA GLN A 211 -2.02 -2.11 -17.23
C GLN A 211 -1.20 -2.23 -18.52
N ARG A 212 -1.87 -2.53 -19.63
CA ARG A 212 -1.25 -2.56 -20.96
C ARG A 212 -1.52 -1.24 -21.67
N ALA A 213 -0.52 -0.68 -22.34
CA ALA A 213 -0.68 0.49 -23.19
C ALA A 213 -0.23 0.22 -24.62
N GLU A 214 -0.93 0.81 -25.58
CA GLU A 214 -0.70 0.64 -27.01
C GLU A 214 -0.71 2.00 -27.72
N LEU A 215 0.20 2.18 -28.68
CA LEU A 215 0.22 3.35 -29.56
C LEU A 215 -0.50 3.04 -30.87
N LYS A 216 -1.37 3.95 -31.29
CA LYS A 216 -1.97 3.97 -32.64
C LYS A 216 -1.63 5.32 -33.28
N GLY A 217 -0.57 5.35 -34.08
CA GLY A 217 0.13 6.60 -34.41
C GLY A 217 0.69 7.22 -33.13
N ASP A 218 0.47 8.53 -32.93
CA ASP A 218 0.88 9.21 -31.69
C ASP A 218 -0.15 9.10 -30.55
N MET A 219 -1.27 8.41 -30.74
CA MET A 219 -2.33 8.29 -29.74
C MET A 219 -2.09 7.09 -28.83
N LEU A 220 -1.96 7.33 -27.52
CA LEU A 220 -1.84 6.27 -26.53
C LEU A 220 -3.22 5.82 -26.04
N PHE A 221 -3.38 4.50 -25.97
CA PHE A 221 -4.51 3.84 -25.33
C PHE A 221 -4.00 3.05 -24.13
N LEU A 222 -4.55 3.28 -22.95
CA LEU A 222 -4.26 2.55 -21.72
C LEU A 222 -5.44 1.61 -21.42
N SER A 223 -5.21 0.31 -21.49
CA SER A 223 -6.22 -0.75 -21.34
C SER A 223 -7.46 -0.52 -22.21
N GLY A 224 -7.23 -0.11 -23.45
CA GLY A 224 -8.28 0.18 -24.43
C GLY A 224 -8.86 1.60 -24.35
N SER A 225 -8.66 2.31 -23.24
CA SER A 225 -9.15 3.68 -23.04
C SER A 225 -8.19 4.70 -23.63
N ARG A 226 -8.71 5.66 -24.40
CA ARG A 226 -7.90 6.72 -25.02
C ARG A 226 -7.33 7.65 -23.94
N MET A 227 -6.01 7.69 -23.81
CA MET A 227 -5.32 8.66 -22.96
C MET A 227 -5.14 9.97 -23.72
N GLY A 228 -4.24 10.03 -24.69
CA GLY A 228 -3.88 11.30 -25.30
C GLY A 228 -2.86 11.15 -26.41
N ARG A 229 -2.61 12.25 -27.14
CA ARG A 229 -1.51 12.27 -28.12
C ARG A 229 -0.21 12.42 -27.35
N ARG A 230 0.83 11.75 -27.84
CA ARG A 230 2.19 11.89 -27.35
C ARG A 230 2.61 13.35 -27.42
N ARG A 231 3.15 13.86 -26.32
CA ARG A 231 3.86 15.13 -26.27
C ARG A 231 5.28 14.87 -25.78
N VAL A 232 6.22 15.64 -26.33
CA VAL A 232 7.62 15.58 -25.89
C VAL A 232 7.68 16.06 -24.45
N LEU A 233 8.40 15.32 -23.61
CA LEU A 233 8.70 15.73 -22.23
C LEU A 233 9.74 16.86 -22.28
N SER A 234 9.43 18.00 -21.66
CA SER A 234 10.47 19.01 -21.39
C SER A 234 11.33 18.54 -20.22
N LEU A 235 12.58 19.00 -20.17
CA LEU A 235 13.50 18.71 -19.05
C LEU A 235 12.89 19.10 -17.70
N GLU A 236 12.14 20.21 -17.65
CA GLU A 236 11.44 20.67 -16.45
C GLU A 236 10.37 19.67 -15.99
N VAL A 237 9.52 19.20 -16.92
CA VAL A 237 8.47 18.22 -16.60
C VAL A 237 9.09 16.89 -16.19
N GLU A 238 10.12 16.44 -16.90
CA GLU A 238 10.83 15.21 -16.57
C GLU A 238 11.41 15.29 -15.16
N GLN A 239 12.10 16.38 -14.82
CA GLN A 239 12.68 16.56 -13.49
C GLN A 239 11.58 16.58 -12.40
N ALA A 240 10.49 17.30 -12.62
CA ALA A 240 9.36 17.35 -11.69
C ALA A 240 8.73 15.96 -11.47
N VAL A 241 8.54 15.18 -12.54
CA VAL A 241 8.03 13.81 -12.50
C VAL A 241 8.99 12.90 -11.73
N ARG A 242 10.30 13.01 -11.99
CA ARG A 242 11.32 12.22 -11.28
C ARG A 242 11.31 12.51 -9.79
N THR A 243 11.35 13.77 -9.39
CA THR A 243 11.47 14.15 -7.96
C THR A 243 10.16 14.04 -7.20
N GLY A 244 9.04 14.38 -7.82
CA GLY A 244 7.73 14.44 -7.15
C GLY A 244 6.96 13.12 -7.12
N CYS A 245 7.27 12.19 -8.03
CA CYS A 245 6.47 10.98 -8.22
C CYS A 245 7.31 9.71 -8.22
N ILE A 246 8.35 9.63 -9.06
CA ILE A 246 9.11 8.38 -9.25
C ILE A 246 10.02 8.09 -8.05
N LEU A 247 10.87 9.03 -7.64
CA LEU A 247 11.83 8.81 -6.56
C LEU A 247 11.15 8.42 -5.22
N PRO A 248 10.08 9.10 -4.76
CA PRO A 248 9.39 8.72 -3.53
C PRO A 248 8.79 7.31 -3.55
N ALA A 249 8.42 6.81 -4.73
CA ALA A 249 7.76 5.51 -4.89
C ALA A 249 8.73 4.36 -5.17
N LEU A 250 9.88 4.62 -5.82
CA LEU A 250 10.85 3.60 -6.20
C LEU A 250 12.04 3.52 -5.24
N ASN A 251 12.28 4.53 -4.42
CA ASN A 251 13.37 4.55 -3.46
C ASN A 251 12.84 4.81 -2.03
N PRO A 252 12.67 3.75 -1.21
CA PRO A 252 12.10 3.83 0.13
C PRO A 252 12.99 4.59 1.12
N ASP A 253 14.28 4.68 0.83
CA ASP A 253 15.30 5.38 1.61
C ASP A 253 15.45 6.85 1.19
N SER A 254 14.72 7.29 0.15
CA SER A 254 14.64 8.72 -0.14
C SER A 254 14.11 9.44 1.10
N PRO A 255 14.78 10.50 1.59
CA PRO A 255 14.38 11.16 2.80
C PRO A 255 12.93 11.62 2.65
N ARG A 256 12.02 10.95 3.37
CA ARG A 256 10.69 11.51 3.61
C ARG A 256 10.91 12.91 4.16
N PRO A 257 10.12 13.92 3.77
CA PRO A 257 10.23 15.25 4.34
C PRO A 257 10.33 15.10 5.86
N ALA A 258 11.43 15.60 6.45
CA ALA A 258 11.66 15.42 7.87
C ALA A 258 10.39 15.82 8.62
N LEU A 259 9.93 14.96 9.52
CA LEU A 259 8.73 15.21 10.31
C LEU A 259 8.85 16.61 10.92
N ARG A 260 7.83 17.44 10.70
CA ARG A 260 7.82 18.77 11.31
C ARG A 260 7.90 18.59 12.82
N LYS A 261 8.66 19.45 13.50
CA LYS A 261 8.84 19.42 14.96
C LYS A 261 7.46 19.33 15.63
N GLY A 262 7.19 18.22 16.33
CA GLY A 262 5.90 17.95 16.98
C GLY A 262 4.97 16.95 16.26
N GLN A 263 5.34 16.42 15.09
CA GLN A 263 4.60 15.31 14.48
C GLN A 263 4.97 13.98 15.15
N SER A 264 3.96 13.26 15.65
CA SER A 264 4.13 11.89 16.15
C SER A 264 4.34 10.92 15.00
N MET A 265 5.25 9.97 15.16
CA MET A 265 5.35 8.84 14.25
C MET A 265 4.14 7.94 14.42
N PRO A 266 3.64 7.32 13.35
CA PRO A 266 2.64 6.28 13.49
C PRO A 266 3.24 5.09 14.26
N LEU A 267 2.39 4.42 15.03
CA LEU A 267 2.72 3.17 15.68
C LEU A 267 3.01 2.11 14.62
N GLU A 268 4.08 1.36 14.80
CA GLU A 268 4.44 0.28 13.88
C GLU A 268 3.54 -0.95 14.12
N PRO A 269 3.02 -1.58 13.06
CA PRO A 269 2.34 -2.86 13.17
C PRO A 269 3.27 -3.94 13.70
N LEU A 270 2.75 -4.83 14.54
CA LEU A 270 3.48 -6.05 14.94
C LEU A 270 3.40 -7.13 13.87
N LYS A 271 2.18 -7.39 13.37
CA LYS A 271 1.93 -8.39 12.34
C LYS A 271 0.68 -8.04 11.54
N THR A 272 0.65 -8.53 10.30
CA THR A 272 -0.52 -8.51 9.44
C THR A 272 -0.84 -9.94 9.03
N PHE A 273 -2.11 -10.31 9.09
CA PHE A 273 -2.58 -11.66 8.73
C PHE A 273 -4.00 -11.58 8.15
N THR A 274 -4.47 -12.69 7.59
CA THR A 274 -5.83 -12.77 7.02
C THR A 274 -6.69 -13.74 7.82
N VAL A 275 -7.98 -13.41 7.93
CA VAL A 275 -9.00 -14.29 8.51
C VAL A 275 -10.22 -14.36 7.60
N SER A 276 -11.04 -15.39 7.79
CA SER A 276 -12.33 -15.50 7.10
C SER A 276 -13.26 -14.34 7.45
N VAL A 277 -14.08 -13.89 6.50
CA VAL A 277 -15.17 -12.93 6.74
C VAL A 277 -16.17 -13.40 7.80
N SER A 278 -16.24 -14.70 8.08
CA SER A 278 -17.04 -15.26 9.17
C SER A 278 -16.55 -14.89 10.57
N ALA A 279 -15.33 -14.37 10.71
CA ALA A 279 -14.82 -13.83 11.99
C ALA A 279 -15.48 -12.49 12.36
N ILE A 280 -16.15 -11.82 11.41
CA ILE A 280 -16.87 -10.57 11.67
C ILE A 280 -18.18 -10.90 12.38
N ALA A 281 -18.31 -10.46 13.63
CA ALA A 281 -19.47 -10.77 14.48
C ALA A 281 -19.82 -9.64 15.45
N GLY A 282 -21.06 -9.67 15.96
CA GLY A 282 -21.59 -8.67 16.90
C GLY A 282 -22.22 -7.45 16.21
N LYS A 283 -22.85 -6.60 17.02
CA LYS A 283 -23.39 -5.31 16.55
C LYS A 283 -22.26 -4.36 16.18
N PRO A 284 -22.40 -3.42 15.23
CA PRO A 284 -21.37 -2.42 14.99
C PRO A 284 -21.13 -1.55 16.22
N PHE A 285 -19.97 -0.92 16.33
CA PHE A 285 -19.69 0.08 17.37
C PHE A 285 -20.49 1.37 17.16
N PHE A 286 -20.63 1.80 15.90
CA PHE A 286 -21.35 2.99 15.48
C PHE A 286 -22.50 2.57 14.56
N GLU A 287 -23.73 2.70 15.06
CA GLU A 287 -24.95 2.47 14.28
C GLU A 287 -25.34 3.75 13.54
N ALA A 288 -25.88 3.60 12.32
CA ALA A 288 -26.46 4.73 11.60
C ALA A 288 -27.61 5.31 12.43
N LYS A 289 -27.60 6.63 12.65
CA LYS A 289 -28.73 7.30 13.30
C LYS A 289 -29.91 7.26 12.33
N ILE A 290 -30.91 6.42 12.62
CA ILE A 290 -32.19 6.46 11.92
C ILE A 290 -32.78 7.85 12.19
N LYS A 291 -32.92 8.66 11.14
CA LYS A 291 -33.69 9.90 11.20
C LYS A 291 -35.17 9.61 10.99
#